data_AF-A0A972X882-F1
#
_entry.id   AF-A0A972X882-F1
#
_cell.length_a   1.000
_cell.length_b   1.000
_cell.length_c   1.000
_cell.angle_alpha   90.00
_cell.angle_beta   90.00
_cell.angle_gamma   90.00
#
_symmetry.space_group_name_H-M   'P 1'
#
loop_
_entity.id
_entity.type
_entity.pdbx_description
1 polymer ?
#
loop_
_entity_poly.entity_id
_entity_poly.type
_entity_poly.pdbx_seq_one_letter_code
_entity_poly.pdbx_strand_id
1 'polypeptide(L)'
;MAIGILRRLLELDESQLQSEVFQRRVNAFLFRRVAGERVRIMLGGRLIDVGSSDRVGHFQHVIDLEETDVNAFAQPADAFVPAAACRWLPYQSATAADDRGIGSQLLSHAPAAGGIQLIDEAGLSVISDIDDTVKVTNVENRRELLANTLLREFYAVQGMPEIYRGWQESGTAFHYVSASPWQLASCLEGFLRSSGLPCGSMHLKIFRLKDSTPLGRLSSRKRSKRRLIEQIITDF
;
A
#
# COMPACT_ATOMS: atom_id res chain seq x y z
N MET A 1 -12.04 -3.69 22.50
CA MET A 1 -12.20 -5.15 22.27
C MET A 1 -11.02 -5.76 21.50
N ALA A 2 -10.56 -5.16 20.39
CA ALA A 2 -9.43 -5.64 19.56
C ALA A 2 -8.08 -5.73 20.30
N ILE A 3 -7.66 -4.64 20.96
CA ILE A 3 -6.37 -4.57 21.68
C ILE A 3 -6.31 -5.59 22.82
N GLY A 4 -7.44 -5.86 23.49
CA GLY A 4 -7.50 -6.87 24.55
C GLY A 4 -7.24 -8.30 24.04
N ILE A 5 -7.63 -8.63 22.81
CA ILE A 5 -7.31 -9.92 22.17
C ILE A 5 -5.82 -9.98 21.83
N LEU A 6 -5.26 -8.89 21.25
CA LEU A 6 -3.84 -8.82 20.93
C LEU A 6 -2.96 -8.94 22.18
N ARG A 7 -3.32 -8.24 23.26
CA ARG A 7 -2.64 -8.35 24.57
C ARG A 7 -2.57 -9.79 25.05
N ARG A 8 -3.68 -10.53 25.00
CA ARG A 8 -3.73 -11.93 25.44
C ARG A 8 -2.95 -12.87 24.51
N LEU A 9 -3.07 -12.68 23.20
CA LEU A 9 -2.46 -13.60 22.23
C LEU A 9 -0.93 -13.47 22.18
N LEU A 10 -0.42 -12.25 22.31
CA LEU A 10 1.01 -11.96 22.29
C LEU A 10 1.65 -11.95 23.68
N GLU A 11 0.84 -12.09 24.73
CA GLU A 11 1.25 -11.97 26.15
C GLU A 11 1.93 -10.62 26.42
N LEU A 12 1.31 -9.53 25.94
CA LEU A 12 1.91 -8.19 26.00
C LEU A 12 1.93 -7.63 27.43
N ASP A 13 3.09 -7.10 27.81
CA ASP A 13 3.24 -6.26 28.98
C ASP A 13 2.87 -4.79 28.69
N GLU A 14 2.84 -3.97 29.74
CA GLU A 14 2.45 -2.56 29.62
C GLU A 14 3.47 -1.75 28.81
N SER A 15 4.76 -2.09 28.87
CA SER A 15 5.81 -1.40 28.10
C SER A 15 5.65 -1.63 26.60
N GLN A 16 5.30 -2.86 26.20
CA GLN A 16 5.06 -3.23 24.80
C GLN A 16 3.80 -2.57 24.26
N LEU A 17 2.74 -2.46 25.08
CA LEU A 17 1.52 -1.74 24.73
C LEU A 17 1.78 -0.24 24.51
N GLN A 18 2.73 0.36 25.22
CA GLN A 18 3.09 1.77 25.06
C GLN A 18 4.20 2.01 24.03
N SER A 19 4.79 0.95 23.44
CA SER A 19 5.85 1.10 22.45
C SER A 19 5.37 1.85 21.20
N GLU A 20 6.24 2.69 20.63
CA GLU A 20 5.93 3.47 19.43
C GLU A 20 5.55 2.57 18.25
N VAL A 21 6.25 1.45 18.07
CA VAL A 21 5.96 0.49 17.00
C VAL A 21 4.54 -0.04 17.14
N PHE A 22 4.16 -0.50 18.34
CA PHE A 22 2.82 -1.03 18.57
C PHE A 22 1.74 0.03 18.38
N GLN A 23 1.91 1.21 18.95
CA GLN A 23 0.96 2.30 18.80
C GLN A 23 0.79 2.70 17.34
N ARG A 24 1.88 2.93 16.60
CA ARG A 24 1.84 3.26 15.18
C ARG A 24 1.15 2.18 14.35
N ARG A 25 1.45 0.90 14.58
CA ARG A 25 0.86 -0.22 13.85
C ARG A 25 -0.62 -0.42 14.17
N VAL A 26 -1.02 -0.34 15.44
CA VAL A 26 -2.41 -0.52 15.87
C VAL A 26 -3.27 0.68 15.45
N ASN A 27 -2.76 1.90 15.54
CA ASN A 27 -3.47 3.11 15.12
C ASN A 27 -3.81 3.08 13.63
N ALA A 28 -3.01 2.43 12.80
CA ALA A 28 -3.33 2.22 11.39
C ALA A 28 -4.60 1.37 11.18
N PHE A 29 -5.00 0.56 12.17
CA PHE A 29 -6.27 -0.17 12.17
C PHE A 29 -7.44 0.62 12.79
N LEU A 30 -7.18 1.78 13.41
CA LEU A 30 -8.18 2.65 14.04
C LEU A 30 -8.70 3.73 13.08
N PHE A 31 -8.86 3.39 11.79
CA PHE A 31 -9.40 4.31 10.80
C PHE A 31 -10.93 4.37 10.85
N ARG A 32 -11.47 5.58 10.60
CA ARG A 32 -12.90 5.76 10.38
C ARG A 32 -13.23 5.37 8.94
N ARG A 33 -14.24 4.52 8.77
CA ARG A 33 -14.81 4.25 7.43
C ARG A 33 -15.72 5.41 7.06
N VAL A 34 -15.51 5.96 5.88
CA VAL A 34 -16.33 7.04 5.34
C VAL A 34 -17.00 6.52 4.09
N ALA A 35 -18.30 6.24 4.17
CA ALA A 35 -19.07 5.67 3.06
C ALA A 35 -19.88 6.76 2.36
N GLY A 36 -19.98 6.69 1.03
CA GLY A 36 -20.74 7.64 0.22
C GLY A 36 -20.08 9.01 0.06
N GLU A 37 -18.84 9.19 0.53
CA GLU A 37 -18.10 10.44 0.38
C GLU A 37 -17.65 10.58 -1.06
N ARG A 38 -17.87 11.75 -1.66
CA ARG A 38 -17.34 12.06 -2.99
C ARG A 38 -15.85 12.32 -2.88
N VAL A 39 -15.06 11.57 -3.65
CA VAL A 39 -13.59 11.65 -3.65
C VAL A 39 -13.15 12.36 -4.93
N ARG A 40 -12.29 13.36 -4.76
CA ARG A 40 -11.65 14.06 -5.87
C ARG A 40 -10.15 14.10 -5.61
N ILE A 41 -9.36 14.03 -6.68
CA ILE A 41 -7.91 14.10 -6.62
C ILE A 41 -7.39 15.23 -7.50
N MET A 42 -6.23 15.75 -7.14
CA MET A 42 -5.42 16.63 -7.96
C MET A 42 -4.32 15.80 -8.62
N LEU A 43 -4.28 15.78 -9.96
CA LEU A 43 -3.27 15.11 -10.76
C LEU A 43 -2.78 16.06 -11.84
N GLY A 44 -1.50 16.41 -11.83
CA GLY A 44 -0.94 17.38 -12.79
C GLY A 44 -1.60 18.76 -12.76
N GLY A 45 -2.12 19.20 -11.61
CA GLY A 45 -2.88 20.44 -11.48
C GLY A 45 -4.32 20.36 -12.01
N ARG A 46 -4.78 19.19 -12.45
CA ARG A 46 -6.18 18.93 -12.83
C ARG A 46 -6.94 18.32 -11.67
N LEU A 47 -8.11 18.89 -11.37
CA LEU A 47 -9.08 18.30 -10.44
C LEU A 47 -9.85 17.18 -11.16
N ILE A 48 -9.71 15.95 -10.70
CA ILE A 48 -10.36 14.76 -11.25
C ILE A 48 -11.33 14.20 -10.21
N ASP A 49 -12.58 14.00 -10.62
CA ASP A 49 -13.59 13.35 -9.81
C ASP A 49 -13.49 11.84 -9.96
N VAL A 50 -13.14 11.14 -8.88
CA VAL A 50 -12.95 9.68 -8.90
C VAL A 50 -14.16 8.94 -8.33
N GLY A 51 -15.30 9.63 -8.20
CA GLY A 51 -16.57 9.06 -7.77
C GLY A 51 -16.76 9.10 -6.25
N SER A 52 -17.52 8.15 -5.72
CA SER A 52 -17.84 8.08 -4.30
C SER A 52 -17.31 6.80 -3.65
N SER A 53 -16.94 6.90 -2.39
CA SER A 53 -16.54 5.75 -1.59
C SER A 53 -17.72 4.79 -1.38
N ASP A 54 -17.42 3.49 -1.41
CA ASP A 54 -18.39 2.43 -1.18
C ASP A 54 -18.80 2.32 0.30
N ARG A 55 -19.63 1.33 0.61
CA ARG A 55 -20.15 1.04 1.96
C ARG A 55 -19.06 0.79 3.01
N VAL A 56 -17.85 0.44 2.57
CA VAL A 56 -16.70 0.15 3.43
C VAL A 56 -15.61 1.21 3.33
N GLY A 57 -15.85 2.30 2.60
CA GLY A 57 -14.96 3.44 2.46
C GLY A 57 -13.84 3.27 1.42
N HIS A 58 -13.98 2.33 0.48
CA HIS A 58 -13.03 2.15 -0.63
C HIS A 58 -13.62 2.71 -1.93
N PHE A 59 -12.77 2.99 -2.91
CA PHE A 59 -13.17 3.37 -4.25
C PHE A 59 -12.15 2.85 -5.26
N GLN A 60 -12.56 2.73 -6.51
CA GLN A 60 -11.69 2.41 -7.65
C GLN A 60 -12.19 3.21 -8.83
N HIS A 61 -11.26 3.77 -9.60
CA HIS A 61 -11.57 4.58 -10.77
C HIS A 61 -10.48 4.38 -11.83
N VAL A 62 -10.87 4.47 -13.10
CA VAL A 62 -9.95 4.45 -14.24
C VAL A 62 -9.95 5.84 -14.83
N ILE A 63 -8.76 6.39 -15.09
CA ILE A 63 -8.57 7.73 -15.64
C ILE A 63 -7.88 7.56 -16.98
N ASP A 64 -8.54 8.00 -18.04
CA ASP A 64 -7.92 8.12 -19.35
C ASP A 64 -7.14 9.44 -19.40
N LEU A 65 -5.85 9.37 -19.74
CA LEU A 65 -4.95 10.51 -19.87
C LEU A 65 -4.32 10.49 -21.25
N GLU A 66 -4.20 11.67 -21.86
CA GLU A 66 -3.44 11.86 -23.08
C GLU A 66 -1.94 11.66 -22.82
N GLU A 67 -1.20 11.13 -23.79
CA GLU A 67 0.25 10.89 -23.64
C GLU A 67 1.00 12.19 -23.31
N THR A 68 0.55 13.32 -23.85
CA THR A 68 1.11 14.64 -23.53
C THR A 68 0.98 15.00 -22.06
N ASP A 69 -0.14 14.66 -21.43
CA ASP A 69 -0.39 14.89 -20.01
C ASP A 69 0.47 13.97 -19.15
N VAL A 70 0.54 12.69 -19.52
CA VAL A 70 1.41 11.72 -18.83
C VAL A 70 2.86 12.19 -18.84
N ASN A 71 3.38 12.61 -19.99
CA ASN A 71 4.75 13.09 -20.13
C ASN A 71 5.00 14.42 -19.37
N ALA A 72 4.00 15.30 -19.30
CA ALA A 72 4.10 16.55 -18.56
C ALA A 72 4.07 16.37 -17.03
N PHE A 73 3.33 15.37 -16.55
CA PHE A 73 3.09 15.17 -15.10
C PHE A 73 3.98 14.11 -14.47
N ALA A 74 4.58 13.23 -15.27
CA ALA A 74 5.44 12.16 -14.80
C ALA A 74 6.69 12.70 -14.09
N GLN A 75 7.00 12.10 -12.95
CA GLN A 75 8.18 12.38 -12.16
C GLN A 75 9.00 11.09 -11.96
N PRO A 76 10.33 11.19 -11.82
CA PRO A 76 11.14 10.05 -11.42
C PRO A 76 10.75 9.61 -9.99
N ALA A 77 10.86 8.31 -9.71
CA ALA A 77 10.38 7.70 -8.48
C ALA A 77 10.91 8.33 -7.18
N ASP A 78 12.14 8.84 -7.16
CA ASP A 78 12.71 9.65 -6.08
C ASP A 78 14.02 10.27 -6.61
N ALA A 79 14.32 11.53 -6.26
CA ALA A 79 15.43 12.34 -6.76
C ALA A 79 16.88 11.85 -6.43
N PHE A 80 17.10 10.53 -6.28
CA PHE A 80 18.41 9.89 -6.05
C PHE A 80 18.62 8.57 -6.80
N VAL A 81 17.67 8.12 -7.63
CA VAL A 81 17.82 6.92 -8.48
C VAL A 81 18.07 7.38 -9.92
N PRO A 82 19.08 6.85 -10.64
CA PRO A 82 19.26 7.14 -12.06
C PRO A 82 17.98 6.77 -12.82
N ALA A 83 17.27 7.81 -13.26
CA ALA A 83 16.00 7.70 -13.96
C ALA A 83 16.24 7.14 -15.36
N ALA A 84 15.67 5.97 -15.62
CA ALA A 84 15.31 5.54 -16.97
C ALA A 84 14.01 4.72 -17.01
N ALA A 85 13.69 3.92 -15.98
CA ALA A 85 12.65 2.89 -16.17
C ALA A 85 11.39 2.96 -15.29
N CYS A 86 11.36 3.77 -14.22
CA CYS A 86 10.19 3.85 -13.35
C CYS A 86 9.75 5.30 -13.17
N ARG A 87 8.74 5.68 -13.95
CA ARG A 87 8.08 6.99 -13.88
C ARG A 87 6.81 6.87 -13.03
N TRP A 88 6.47 7.93 -12.33
CA TRP A 88 5.31 7.98 -11.46
C TRP A 88 4.50 9.25 -11.72
N LEU A 89 3.17 9.15 -11.72
CA LEU A 89 2.27 10.31 -11.69
C LEU A 89 1.84 10.57 -10.24
N PRO A 90 2.34 11.64 -9.60
CA PRO A 90 1.89 11.98 -8.27
C PRO A 90 0.45 12.50 -8.30
N TYR A 91 -0.32 12.16 -7.28
CA TYR A 91 -1.63 12.75 -7.04
C TYR A 91 -1.83 13.08 -5.57
N GLN A 92 -2.76 13.98 -5.29
CA GLN A 92 -3.15 14.36 -3.94
C GLN A 92 -4.67 14.39 -3.82
N SER A 93 -5.23 14.13 -2.65
CA SER A 93 -6.66 14.37 -2.41
C SER A 93 -6.96 15.86 -2.50
N ALA A 94 -8.01 16.24 -3.23
CA ALA A 94 -8.44 17.62 -3.30
C ALA A 94 -9.12 18.03 -1.98
N THR A 95 -8.73 19.17 -1.42
CA THR A 95 -9.33 19.70 -0.18
C THR A 95 -10.44 20.72 -0.50
N ALA A 96 -11.25 21.07 0.50
CA ALA A 96 -12.30 22.09 0.34
C ALA A 96 -11.80 23.46 -0.13
N ALA A 97 -10.52 23.77 0.09
CA ALA A 97 -9.91 25.02 -0.35
C ALA A 97 -9.60 25.06 -1.86
N ASP A 98 -9.53 23.89 -2.51
CA ASP A 98 -9.20 23.77 -3.94
C ASP A 98 -10.44 23.95 -4.84
N ASP A 99 -11.63 24.06 -4.24
CA ASP A 99 -12.91 24.23 -4.93
C ASP A 99 -13.33 25.71 -4.95
N ARG A 100 -12.71 26.48 -5.85
CA ARG A 100 -13.11 27.87 -6.13
C ARG A 100 -14.41 27.96 -6.95
N GLY A 101 -15.50 27.32 -6.51
CA GLY A 101 -16.80 27.71 -7.07
C GLY A 101 -17.99 26.76 -7.01
N ILE A 102 -17.91 25.54 -6.49
CA ILE A 102 -19.11 24.68 -6.42
C ILE A 102 -19.29 24.14 -5.01
N GLY A 103 -20.21 24.76 -4.27
CA GLY A 103 -20.52 24.39 -2.89
C GLY A 103 -20.72 22.88 -2.72
N SER A 104 -19.83 22.25 -1.97
CA SER A 104 -19.99 20.89 -1.47
C SER A 104 -18.93 20.63 -0.41
N GLN A 105 -19.36 20.10 0.73
CA GLN A 105 -18.53 19.59 1.81
C GLN A 105 -17.41 18.71 1.23
N LEU A 106 -16.18 19.19 1.25
CA LEU A 106 -15.02 18.48 0.74
C LEU A 106 -14.17 18.04 1.93
N LEU A 107 -13.92 16.74 2.01
CA LEU A 107 -12.99 16.03 2.88
C LEU A 107 -12.54 16.82 4.13
N SER A 108 -13.23 16.61 5.25
CA SER A 108 -12.84 17.11 6.59
C SER A 108 -11.59 16.41 7.17
N HIS A 109 -10.73 15.87 6.30
CA HIS A 109 -9.69 14.91 6.61
C HIS A 109 -8.34 15.43 6.10
N ALA A 110 -7.25 15.00 6.73
CA ALA A 110 -5.91 15.40 6.32
C ALA A 110 -5.67 15.05 4.84
N PRO A 111 -4.95 15.90 4.09
CA PRO A 111 -4.64 15.63 2.69
C PRO A 111 -3.85 14.32 2.57
N ALA A 112 -4.29 13.46 1.67
CA ALA A 112 -3.60 12.22 1.30
C ALA A 112 -2.84 12.43 -0.01
N ALA A 113 -1.66 11.84 -0.13
CA ALA A 113 -0.88 11.83 -1.36
C ALA A 113 -0.57 10.39 -1.76
N GLY A 114 -0.39 10.17 -3.07
CA GLY A 114 -0.01 8.89 -3.62
C GLY A 114 0.64 9.04 -4.99
N GLY A 115 1.01 7.91 -5.59
CA GLY A 115 1.60 7.86 -6.92
C GLY A 115 1.01 6.74 -7.75
N ILE A 116 0.81 7.00 -9.04
CA ILE A 116 0.46 6.00 -10.04
C ILE A 116 1.75 5.61 -10.76
N GLN A 117 2.14 4.35 -10.65
CA GLN A 117 3.32 3.83 -11.36
C GLN A 117 3.00 3.74 -12.85
N LEU A 118 3.83 4.33 -13.69
CA LEU A 118 3.79 4.14 -15.14
C LEU A 118 4.64 2.93 -15.51
N ILE A 119 4.09 2.10 -16.37
CA ILE A 119 4.73 0.90 -16.90
C ILE A 119 4.77 1.06 -18.42
N ASP A 120 5.95 0.87 -19.01
CA ASP A 120 6.13 0.98 -20.45
C ASP A 120 5.60 -0.30 -21.15
N GLU A 121 5.21 -0.18 -22.43
CA GLU A 121 4.64 -1.30 -23.22
C GLU A 121 5.59 -2.50 -23.37
N ALA A 122 6.89 -2.27 -23.22
CA ALA A 122 7.92 -3.30 -23.29
C ALA A 122 8.93 -3.12 -22.16
N GLY A 123 9.35 -4.23 -21.57
CA GLY A 123 10.31 -4.22 -20.47
C GLY A 123 10.22 -5.47 -19.62
N LEU A 124 10.86 -5.43 -18.45
CA LEU A 124 10.76 -6.48 -17.44
C LEU A 124 9.98 -5.97 -16.24
N SER A 125 9.02 -6.77 -15.78
CA SER A 125 8.30 -6.54 -14.53
C SER A 125 8.47 -7.73 -13.60
N VAL A 126 8.62 -7.46 -12.31
CA VAL A 126 8.70 -8.47 -11.24
C VAL A 126 7.49 -8.35 -10.33
N ILE A 127 6.74 -9.44 -10.20
CA ILE A 127 5.71 -9.58 -9.18
C ILE A 127 6.32 -10.30 -7.98
N SER A 128 6.49 -9.59 -6.87
CA SER A 128 7.15 -10.11 -5.66
C SER A 128 6.18 -10.26 -4.50
N ASP A 129 6.26 -11.38 -3.77
CA ASP A 129 5.69 -11.41 -2.41
C ASP A 129 6.47 -10.47 -1.47
N ILE A 130 5.86 -10.11 -0.35
CA ILE A 130 6.50 -9.32 0.71
C ILE A 130 6.96 -10.24 1.85
N ASP A 131 6.01 -10.94 2.48
CA ASP A 131 6.23 -11.64 3.74
C ASP A 131 7.08 -12.90 3.51
N ASP A 132 8.19 -13.02 4.23
CA ASP A 132 9.23 -14.06 4.09
C ASP A 132 9.83 -14.16 2.67
N THR A 133 9.72 -13.08 1.89
CA THR A 133 10.40 -12.92 0.59
C THR A 133 11.35 -11.73 0.63
N VAL A 134 10.85 -10.52 0.92
CA VAL A 134 11.70 -9.34 1.13
C VAL A 134 11.64 -8.82 2.55
N LYS A 135 10.62 -9.17 3.32
CA LYS A 135 10.44 -8.81 4.74
C LYS A 135 10.37 -10.06 5.61
N VAL A 136 11.24 -10.17 6.60
CA VAL A 136 11.19 -11.30 7.54
C VAL A 136 9.95 -11.17 8.43
N THR A 137 9.13 -12.21 8.46
CA THR A 137 7.80 -12.19 9.05
C THR A 137 7.51 -13.45 9.86
N ASN A 138 8.04 -14.61 9.47
CA ASN A 138 7.76 -15.93 10.05
C ASN A 138 6.27 -16.30 9.95
N VAL A 139 5.71 -16.26 8.74
CA VAL A 139 4.27 -16.43 8.48
C VAL A 139 3.70 -17.76 8.95
N GLU A 140 4.54 -18.79 9.09
CA GLU A 140 4.14 -20.11 9.59
C GLU A 140 3.92 -20.13 11.11
N ASN A 141 4.57 -19.24 11.86
CA ASN A 141 4.40 -19.13 13.30
C ASN A 141 3.52 -17.92 13.64
N ARG A 142 2.27 -18.18 14.05
CA ARG A 142 1.27 -17.13 14.31
C ARG A 142 1.71 -16.09 15.35
N ARG A 143 2.40 -16.50 16.41
CA ARG A 143 2.85 -15.59 17.48
C ARG A 143 3.96 -14.68 16.96
N GLU A 144 4.94 -15.27 16.27
CA GLU A 144 6.05 -14.54 15.66
C GLU A 144 5.59 -13.61 14.53
N LEU A 145 4.69 -14.07 13.65
CA LEU A 145 4.02 -13.24 12.65
C LEU A 145 3.43 -11.98 13.28
N LEU A 146 2.66 -12.13 14.35
CA LEU A 146 2.02 -10.99 15.00
C LEU A 146 3.03 -10.10 15.73
N ALA A 147 4.06 -10.66 16.35
CA ALA A 147 5.14 -9.89 16.97
C ALA A 147 5.94 -9.09 15.94
N ASN A 148 6.36 -9.71 14.83
CA ASN A 148 7.06 -9.06 13.72
C ASN A 148 6.19 -8.01 13.02
N THR A 149 4.86 -8.18 13.04
CA THR A 149 3.93 -7.24 12.41
C THR A 149 3.65 -6.02 13.31
N LEU A 150 3.46 -6.24 14.61
CA LEU A 150 2.90 -5.24 15.52
C LEU A 150 3.88 -4.71 16.56
N LEU A 151 4.94 -5.43 16.91
CA LEU A 151 5.83 -5.07 18.02
C LEU A 151 7.25 -4.74 17.59
N ARG A 152 7.69 -5.25 16.44
CA ARG A 152 9.07 -5.11 15.96
C ARG A 152 9.09 -4.26 14.69
N GLU A 153 10.20 -3.56 14.48
CA GLU A 153 10.43 -2.91 13.20
C GLU A 153 10.56 -3.95 12.09
N PHE A 154 10.12 -3.57 10.90
CA PHE A 154 10.27 -4.43 9.73
C PHE A 154 11.74 -4.43 9.32
N TYR A 155 12.26 -5.61 9.00
CA TYR A 155 13.62 -5.77 8.52
C TYR A 155 13.64 -6.68 7.30
N ALA A 156 14.58 -6.39 6.41
CA ALA A 156 14.65 -7.05 5.12
C ALA A 156 15.21 -8.47 5.26
N VAL A 157 14.78 -9.35 4.36
CA VAL A 157 15.48 -10.62 4.12
C VAL A 157 16.86 -10.28 3.56
N GLN A 158 17.91 -10.84 4.18
CA GLN A 158 19.30 -10.52 3.84
C GLN A 158 19.58 -10.79 2.34
N GLY A 159 20.23 -9.83 1.67
CA GLY A 159 20.62 -9.92 0.26
C GLY A 159 19.53 -9.51 -0.74
N MET A 160 18.25 -9.49 -0.32
CA MET A 160 17.14 -9.17 -1.23
C MET A 160 17.13 -7.71 -1.68
N PRO A 161 17.38 -6.70 -0.82
CA PRO A 161 17.49 -5.32 -1.28
C PRO A 161 18.57 -5.13 -2.36
N GLU A 162 19.73 -5.78 -2.20
CA GLU A 162 20.84 -5.69 -3.16
C GLU A 162 20.44 -6.25 -4.53
N ILE A 163 19.84 -7.44 -4.55
CA ILE A 163 19.38 -8.08 -5.79
C ILE A 163 18.33 -7.22 -6.47
N TYR A 164 17.34 -6.75 -5.72
CA TYR A 164 16.22 -6.00 -6.28
C TYR A 164 16.65 -4.63 -6.80
N ARG A 165 17.61 -3.96 -6.12
CA ARG A 165 18.21 -2.72 -6.65
C ARG A 165 18.92 -2.96 -7.98
N GLY A 166 19.71 -4.02 -8.10
CA GLY A 166 20.37 -4.34 -9.37
C GLY A 166 19.40 -4.57 -10.53
N TRP A 167 18.24 -5.19 -10.26
CA TRP A 167 17.17 -5.33 -11.24
C TRP A 167 16.49 -4.00 -11.58
N GLN A 168 16.21 -3.16 -10.58
CA GLN A 168 15.64 -1.84 -10.79
C GLN A 168 16.57 -0.95 -11.64
N GLU A 169 17.88 -0.98 -11.36
CA GLU A 169 18.91 -0.27 -12.14
C GLU A 169 18.97 -0.75 -13.60
N SER A 170 18.62 -2.02 -13.85
CA SER A 170 18.48 -2.59 -15.20
C SER A 170 17.13 -2.28 -15.87
N GLY A 171 16.28 -1.51 -15.20
CA GLY A 171 15.01 -1.05 -15.69
C GLY A 171 13.80 -1.93 -15.38
N THR A 172 13.92 -2.80 -14.38
CA THR A 172 12.81 -3.67 -13.97
C THR A 172 11.78 -2.92 -13.13
N ALA A 173 10.49 -3.02 -13.50
CA ALA A 173 9.39 -2.52 -12.69
C ALA A 173 8.97 -3.52 -11.62
N PHE A 174 8.57 -3.03 -10.45
CA PHE A 174 8.18 -3.89 -9.32
C PHE A 174 6.70 -3.78 -8.98
N HIS A 175 6.09 -4.93 -8.68
CA HIS A 175 4.71 -5.06 -8.21
C HIS A 175 4.70 -5.98 -6.98
N TYR A 176 4.42 -5.43 -5.81
CA TYR A 176 4.42 -6.18 -4.55
C TYR A 176 3.03 -6.70 -4.23
N VAL A 177 2.93 -8.00 -3.92
CA VAL A 177 1.68 -8.68 -3.58
C VAL A 177 1.78 -9.28 -2.18
N SER A 178 0.89 -8.91 -1.25
CA SER A 178 0.93 -9.45 0.12
C SER A 178 -0.44 -9.77 0.68
N ALA A 179 -0.49 -10.77 1.55
CA ALA A 179 -1.68 -11.08 2.34
C ALA A 179 -1.86 -10.13 3.53
N SER A 180 -0.91 -9.23 3.77
CA SER A 180 -0.96 -8.21 4.80
C SER A 180 -2.16 -7.27 4.60
N PRO A 181 -2.78 -6.79 5.69
CA PRO A 181 -3.86 -5.81 5.65
C PRO A 181 -3.46 -4.50 4.97
N TRP A 182 -4.37 -3.91 4.18
CA TRP A 182 -4.19 -2.57 3.58
C TRP A 182 -3.84 -1.49 4.63
N GLN A 183 -4.31 -1.66 5.87
CA GLN A 183 -3.98 -0.77 7.00
C GLN A 183 -2.48 -0.66 7.26
N LEU A 184 -1.66 -1.61 6.80
CA LEU A 184 -0.21 -1.57 6.93
C LEU A 184 0.51 -0.96 5.71
N ALA A 185 -0.20 -0.41 4.71
CA ALA A 185 0.42 0.09 3.48
C ALA A 185 1.52 1.13 3.74
N SER A 186 1.23 2.23 4.42
CA SER A 186 2.24 3.26 4.70
C SER A 186 3.41 2.74 5.54
N CYS A 187 3.15 1.74 6.39
CA CYS A 187 4.19 1.07 7.17
C CYS A 187 5.11 0.21 6.30
N LEU A 188 4.54 -0.48 5.31
CA LEU A 188 5.26 -1.32 4.34
C LEU A 188 6.01 -0.45 3.32
N GLU A 189 5.40 0.61 2.80
CA GLU A 189 6.04 1.59 1.92
C GLU A 189 7.26 2.22 2.58
N GLY A 190 7.13 2.66 3.84
CA GLY A 190 8.24 3.18 4.62
C GLY A 190 9.36 2.16 4.80
N PHE A 191 9.01 0.88 5.00
CA PHE A 191 9.98 -0.21 5.10
C PHE A 191 10.70 -0.51 3.77
N LEU A 192 9.98 -0.56 2.65
CA LEU A 192 10.58 -0.77 1.34
C LEU A 192 11.62 0.33 1.07
N ARG A 193 11.22 1.59 1.29
CA ARG A 193 12.08 2.76 1.13
C ARG A 193 13.31 2.69 2.07
N SER A 194 13.11 2.46 3.36
CA SER A 194 14.20 2.47 4.34
C SER A 194 15.17 1.30 4.18
N SER A 195 14.70 0.18 3.62
CA SER A 195 15.54 -0.99 3.33
C SER A 195 16.25 -0.88 1.98
N GLY A 196 16.01 0.19 1.21
CA GLY A 196 16.53 0.35 -0.14
C GLY A 196 15.99 -0.69 -1.11
N LEU A 197 14.76 -1.18 -0.89
CA LEU A 197 14.02 -1.99 -1.86
C LEU A 197 13.37 -1.05 -2.90
N PRO A 198 13.23 -1.51 -4.15
CA PRO A 198 12.57 -0.74 -5.21
C PRO A 198 11.17 -0.27 -4.85
N CYS A 199 10.86 0.97 -5.23
CA CYS A 199 9.47 1.43 -5.24
C CYS A 199 8.68 0.65 -6.28
N GLY A 200 7.40 0.36 -5.99
CA GLY A 200 6.55 -0.42 -6.89
C GLY A 200 5.10 -0.42 -6.42
N SER A 201 4.19 -0.77 -7.31
CA SER A 201 2.77 -0.91 -6.98
C SER A 201 2.60 -1.92 -5.83
N MET A 202 1.66 -1.65 -4.93
CA MET A 202 1.44 -2.49 -3.75
C MET A 202 0.01 -2.98 -3.69
N HIS A 203 -0.13 -4.30 -3.67
CA HIS A 203 -1.41 -4.98 -3.73
C HIS A 203 -1.63 -5.76 -2.45
N LEU A 204 -2.38 -5.15 -1.53
CA LEU A 204 -2.62 -5.67 -0.18
C LEU A 204 -4.04 -6.20 -0.02
N LYS A 205 -4.24 -6.97 1.05
CA LYS A 205 -5.54 -7.55 1.34
C LYS A 205 -6.44 -6.56 2.09
N ILE A 206 -7.69 -6.44 1.65
CA ILE A 206 -8.74 -5.82 2.46
C ILE A 206 -9.06 -6.75 3.64
N PHE A 207 -8.45 -6.47 4.79
CA PHE A 207 -8.67 -7.22 6.02
C PHE A 207 -9.85 -6.65 6.82
N ARG A 208 -10.63 -7.52 7.45
CA ARG A 208 -11.70 -7.15 8.38
C ARG A 208 -11.44 -7.81 9.74
N LEU A 209 -11.57 -7.06 10.83
CA LEU A 209 -11.39 -7.64 12.18
C LEU A 209 -12.48 -8.66 12.54
N LYS A 210 -13.70 -8.52 11.96
CA LYS A 210 -14.84 -9.43 12.16
C LYS A 210 -14.69 -10.77 11.43
N ASP A 211 -13.69 -10.89 10.56
CA ASP A 211 -13.39 -12.11 9.80
C ASP A 211 -12.56 -13.14 10.58
N SER A 212 -12.53 -13.00 11.91
CA SER A 212 -11.69 -13.74 12.86
C SER A 212 -12.11 -15.19 13.10
N THR A 213 -12.90 -15.81 12.22
CA THR A 213 -13.16 -17.26 12.28
C THR A 213 -11.88 -18.03 11.88
N PRO A 214 -11.21 -18.77 12.79
CA PRO A 214 -9.82 -19.18 12.58
C PRO A 214 -9.61 -20.45 11.75
N LEU A 215 -10.65 -21.16 11.29
CA LEU A 215 -10.51 -22.57 10.85
C LEU A 215 -10.86 -22.87 9.37
N GLY A 216 -10.99 -21.87 8.49
CA GLY A 216 -11.45 -22.12 7.10
C GLY A 216 -10.74 -21.41 5.94
N ARG A 217 -9.62 -20.70 6.14
CA ARG A 217 -9.15 -19.69 5.17
C ARG A 217 -7.77 -19.89 4.52
N LEU A 218 -7.13 -21.05 4.65
CA LEU A 218 -5.88 -21.31 3.90
C LEU A 218 -6.11 -21.39 2.38
N SER A 219 -7.20 -22.03 1.93
CA SER A 219 -7.53 -22.14 0.51
C SER A 219 -8.02 -20.82 -0.11
N SER A 220 -8.65 -19.94 0.68
CA SER A 220 -9.12 -18.63 0.21
C SER A 220 -8.00 -17.59 0.07
N ARG A 221 -6.92 -17.68 0.88
CA ARG A 221 -5.74 -16.82 0.73
C ARG A 221 -5.00 -17.07 -0.59
N LYS A 222 -4.74 -18.34 -0.93
CA LYS A 222 -4.06 -18.72 -2.18
C LYS A 222 -4.87 -18.30 -3.42
N ARG A 223 -6.19 -18.50 -3.41
CA ARG A 223 -7.06 -18.10 -4.53
C ARG A 223 -7.14 -16.59 -4.73
N SER A 224 -7.18 -15.82 -3.65
CA SER A 224 -7.25 -14.35 -3.73
C SER A 224 -5.95 -13.77 -4.31
N LYS A 225 -4.79 -14.25 -3.87
CA LYS A 225 -3.49 -13.78 -4.36
C LYS A 225 -3.25 -14.19 -5.82
N ARG A 226 -3.65 -15.41 -6.18
CA ARG A 226 -3.59 -15.88 -7.58
C ARG A 226 -4.38 -14.97 -8.52
N ARG A 227 -5.65 -14.67 -8.20
CA ARG A 227 -6.49 -13.79 -9.03
C ARG A 227 -5.91 -12.39 -9.18
N LEU A 228 -5.32 -11.87 -8.11
CA LEU A 228 -4.64 -10.58 -8.13
C LEU A 228 -3.42 -10.61 -9.05
N ILE A 229 -2.61 -11.68 -9.01
CA ILE A 229 -1.48 -11.85 -9.94
C ILE A 229 -1.97 -11.96 -11.38
N GLU A 230 -3.02 -12.74 -11.64
CA GLU A 230 -3.65 -12.85 -12.97
C GLU A 230 -4.15 -11.48 -13.47
N GLN A 231 -4.70 -10.64 -12.58
CA GLN A 231 -5.10 -9.27 -12.93
C GLN A 231 -3.89 -8.40 -13.30
N ILE A 232 -2.84 -8.38 -12.47
CA ILE A 232 -1.62 -7.60 -12.76
C ILE A 232 -1.03 -7.99 -14.11
N ILE A 233 -1.04 -9.29 -14.44
CA ILE A 233 -0.56 -9.80 -15.75
C ILE A 233 -1.47 -9.37 -16.90
N THR A 234 -2.75 -9.10 -16.65
CA THR A 234 -3.71 -8.66 -17.69
C THR A 234 -3.68 -7.14 -17.89
N ASP A 235 -3.20 -6.39 -16.90
CA ASP A 235 -3.11 -4.93 -16.95
C ASP A 235 -1.98 -4.44 -17.90
N PHE A 236 -1.08 -5.34 -18.34
CA PHE A 236 0.05 -5.10 -19.26
C PHE A 236 0.13 -6.20 -20.31
#